data_AF-F1LH52-F1
#
_entry.id   AF-F1LH52-F1
#
_cell.length_a   1.000
_cell.length_b   1.000
_cell.length_c   1.000
_cell.angle_alpha   90.00
_cell.angle_beta   90.00
_cell.angle_gamma   90.00
#
_symmetry.space_group_name_H-M   'P 1'
#
loop_
_entity.id
_entity.type
_entity.pdbx_description
1 polymer ?
#
loop_
_entity_poly.entity_id
_entity_poly.type
_entity_poly.pdbx_seq_one_letter_code
_entity_poly.pdbx_strand_id
1 'polypeptide(L)' 'MSLKAAVLVGGAQKGTRFRPLSLQLPKPLFPIAGVPLIEHHIEQLSKVTS' A
#
# COMPACT_ATOMS: atom_id res chain seq x y z
N MET A 1 23.94 5.01 -7.71
CA MET A 1 23.40 3.62 -7.78
C MET A 1 21.90 3.72 -8.00
N SER A 2 21.23 2.74 -8.62
CA SER A 2 19.76 2.75 -8.66
C SER A 2 19.24 2.11 -7.37
N LEU A 3 18.57 2.89 -6.52
CA LEU A 3 17.82 2.34 -5.38
C LEU A 3 16.59 1.58 -5.89
N LYS A 4 16.25 0.50 -5.19
CA LYS A 4 15.05 -0.30 -5.45
C LYS A 4 14.29 -0.47 -4.15
N ALA A 5 12.96 -0.46 -4.25
CA ALA A 5 12.06 -0.69 -3.13
C ALA A 5 11.06 -1.79 -3.49
N ALA A 6 10.59 -2.51 -2.47
CA ALA A 6 9.56 -3.52 -2.61
C ALA A 6 8.50 -3.33 -1.51
N VAL A 7 7.22 -3.37 -1.89
CA VAL A 7 6.10 -3.32 -0.95
C VAL A 7 5.42 -4.67 -0.92
N LEU A 8 5.44 -5.33 0.24
CA LEU A 8 4.82 -6.63 0.44
C LEU A 8 3.32 -6.46 0.72
N VAL A 9 2.49 -6.70 -0.28
CA VAL A 9 1.03 -6.54 -0.20
C VAL A 9 0.27 -7.84 0.08
N GLY A 10 0.97 -8.98 0.09
CA GLY A 10 0.41 -10.32 0.26
C GLY A 10 0.92 -11.07 1.48
N GLY A 11 0.24 -12.16 1.84
CA GLY A 11 0.60 -13.06 2.94
C GLY A 11 -0.48 -14.11 3.19
N ALA A 12 -0.21 -15.09 4.05
CA ALA A 12 -1.16 -16.18 4.35
C ALA A 12 -2.48 -15.66 4.96
N GLN A 13 -2.45 -14.50 5.61
CA GLN A 13 -3.63 -13.87 6.20
C GLN A 13 -4.21 -12.81 5.26
N LYS A 14 -5.45 -13.03 4.79
CA LYS A 14 -6.24 -11.99 4.12
C LYS A 14 -6.57 -10.87 5.09
N GLY A 15 -6.89 -9.68 4.57
CA GLY A 15 -7.20 -8.49 5.36
C GLY A 15 -8.47 -8.52 6.20
N THR A 16 -8.66 -9.53 7.05
CA THR A 16 -9.91 -9.87 7.75
C THR A 16 -10.38 -8.80 8.74
N ARG A 17 -9.46 -8.08 9.37
CA ARG A 17 -9.76 -6.98 10.31
C ARG A 17 -10.46 -5.77 9.68
N PHE A 18 -10.39 -5.64 8.36
CA PHE A 18 -11.04 -4.56 7.62
C PHE A 18 -12.26 -5.03 6.84
N ARG A 19 -12.83 -6.19 7.18
CA ARG A 19 -14.11 -6.59 6.60
C ARG A 19 -15.23 -5.67 7.15
N PRO A 20 -16.26 -5.36 6.36
CA PRO A 20 -16.54 -5.88 5.01
C PRO A 20 -15.71 -5.22 3.89
N LEU A 21 -15.09 -4.07 4.13
CA LEU A 21 -14.38 -3.27 3.14
C LEU A 21 -13.30 -4.06 2.37
N SER A 22 -12.56 -4.93 3.05
CA SER A 22 -11.50 -5.75 2.44
C SER A 22 -11.97 -6.92 1.56
N LEU A 23 -13.29 -7.16 1.47
CA LEU A 23 -13.85 -8.18 0.58
C LEU A 23 -13.84 -7.73 -0.88
N GLN A 24 -14.01 -6.43 -1.12
CA GLN A 24 -14.09 -5.84 -2.46
C GLN A 24 -12.83 -5.05 -2.83
N LEU A 25 -12.14 -4.49 -1.82
CA LEU A 25 -10.99 -3.62 -2.03
C LEU A 25 -9.77 -4.11 -1.22
N PRO A 26 -8.62 -4.36 -1.84
CA PRO A 26 -7.39 -4.66 -1.10
C PRO A 26 -7.00 -3.50 -0.17
N LYS A 27 -6.47 -3.82 1.02
CA LYS A 27 -6.04 -2.81 2.02
C LYS A 27 -5.14 -1.70 1.45
N PRO A 28 -4.13 -1.97 0.59
CA PRO A 28 -3.26 -0.92 0.07
C PRO A 28 -4.01 0.13 -0.78
N LEU A 29 -5.21 -0.21 -1.26
CA LEU A 29 -6.04 0.68 -2.08
C LEU A 29 -7.11 1.41 -1.27
N PHE A 30 -7.13 1.26 0.06
CA PHE A 30 -8.05 2.04 0.88
C PHE A 30 -7.71 3.53 0.79
N PRO A 31 -8.70 4.41 0.58
CA PRO A 31 -8.45 5.83 0.47
C PRO A 31 -8.14 6.43 1.85
N ILE A 32 -7.08 7.22 1.92
CA ILE A 32 -6.72 8.10 3.04
C ILE A 32 -6.66 9.52 2.48
N ALA A 33 -7.53 10.39 2.99
CA ALA A 33 -7.74 11.75 2.46
C ALA A 33 -8.01 11.79 0.95
N GLY A 34 -8.76 10.80 0.44
CA GLY A 34 -9.11 10.70 -0.99
C GLY A 34 -8.04 10.04 -1.87
N VAL A 35 -6.88 9.70 -1.33
CA VAL A 35 -5.75 9.09 -2.07
C VAL A 35 -5.50 7.66 -1.58
N PRO A 36 -5.29 6.65 -2.45
CA PRO A 36 -4.97 5.29 -2.04
C PRO A 36 -3.77 5.22 -1.09
N LEU A 37 -3.87 4.42 -0.02
CA LEU A 37 -2.83 4.26 1.00
C LEU A 37 -1.44 3.93 0.42
N ILE A 38 -1.37 3.11 -0.63
CA ILE A 38 -0.12 2.73 -1.30
C ILE A 38 0.55 3.92 -2.00
N GLU A 39 -0.22 4.89 -2.50
CA GLU A 39 0.30 6.02 -3.26
C GLU A 39 1.13 6.95 -2.38
N HIS A 40 0.69 7.17 -1.13
CA HIS A 40 1.49 7.87 -0.12
C HIS A 40 2.88 7.24 0.04
N HIS A 41 2.97 5.92 0.04
CA HIS A 41 4.25 5.21 0.18
C HIS A 41 5.12 5.34 -1.07
N ILE A 42 4.53 5.20 -2.26
CA ILE A 42 5.23 5.37 -3.54
C ILE A 42 5.78 6.79 -3.67
N GLU A 43 5.00 7.81 -3.29
CA GLU A 43 5.43 9.20 -3.33
C GLU A 43 6.63 9.44 -2.42
N GLN A 44 6.62 8.90 -1.20
CA GLN A 44 7.78 9.02 -0.30
C GLN A 44 9.00 8.25 -0.83
N LEU A 45 8.81 7.04 -1.37
CA LEU A 45 9.90 6.24 -1.96
C LEU A 45 10.53 6.94 -3.17
N SER A 46 9.74 7.67 -3.96
CA SER A 46 10.24 8.44 -5.11
C SER A 46 11.19 9.58 -4.73
N LYS A 47 11.12 10.07 -3.49
CA LYS A 47 11.94 11.17 -2.96
C LYS A 47 13.26 10.68 -2.35
N VAL A 48 13.46 9.36 -2.25
CA VAL A 48 14.69 8.80 -1.69
C VAL A 48 15.82 8.94 -2.69
N THR A 49 16.83 9.73 -2.35
CA THR A 49 18.05 9.90 -3.14
C THR A 49 19.11 8.86 -2.74
N SER A 50 19.90 8.41 -3.72
CA SER A 50 20.96 7.41 -3.55
C SER A 50 22.21 7.93 -2.86
#